data_AF-A0A3R6NYQ5-F1
#
_entry.id   AF-A0A3R6NYQ5-F1
#
_cell.length_a   1.000
_cell.length_b   1.000
_cell.length_c   1.000
_cell.angle_alpha   90.00
_cell.angle_beta   90.00
_cell.angle_gamma   90.00
#
_symmetry.space_group_name_H-M   'P 1'
#
loop_
_entity.id
_entity.type
_entity.pdbx_description
1 polymer ?
#
loop_
_entity_poly.entity_id
_entity_poly.type
_entity_poly.pdbx_seq_one_letter_code
_entity_poly.pdbx_strand_id
1 'polypeptide(L)'
;MDKKDMELLIEAEDAINNMDRVLVQLTSMGHSDGMFNKLDNVYEVIMNNSHEYYQKAKKENNDKIESLFYYIMNNQELLAKDRADILLTGSVKIE
;
A
#
# COMPACT_ATOMS: atom_id res chain seq x y z
N MET A 1 -12.25 10.30 3.36
CA MET A 1 -10.79 10.49 3.52
C MET A 1 -10.36 11.52 2.52
N ASP A 2 -9.68 12.58 2.94
CA ASP A 2 -9.15 13.59 2.01
C ASP A 2 -7.74 13.25 1.53
N LYS A 3 -7.18 14.07 0.62
CA LYS A 3 -5.86 13.83 0.04
C LYS A 3 -4.75 13.86 1.08
N LYS A 4 -4.86 14.74 2.08
CA LYS A 4 -3.85 14.91 3.12
C LYS A 4 -3.86 13.71 4.08
N ASP A 5 -5.04 13.20 4.41
CA ASP A 5 -5.19 11.96 5.17
C ASP A 5 -4.51 10.78 4.44
N MET A 6 -4.73 10.65 3.13
CA MET A 6 -4.13 9.59 2.32
C MET A 6 -2.61 9.70 2.21
N GLU A 7 -2.08 10.93 2.05
CA GLU A 7 -0.64 11.19 2.06
C GLU A 7 0.01 10.70 3.36
N LEU A 8 -0.58 11.04 4.52
CA LEU A 8 -0.08 10.60 5.83
C LEU A 8 -0.11 9.07 6.02
N LEU A 9 -1.13 8.39 5.48
CA LEU A 9 -1.19 6.92 5.53
C LEU A 9 -0.09 6.28 4.68
N ILE A 10 0.21 6.84 3.51
CA ILE A 10 1.31 6.35 2.66
C ILE A 10 2.66 6.61 3.33
N GLU A 11 2.87 7.79 3.93
CA GLU A 11 4.10 8.09 4.67
C GLU A 11 4.30 7.13 5.86
N ALA A 12 3.22 6.79 6.56
CA ALA A 12 3.25 5.79 7.63
C ALA A 12 3.68 4.42 7.08
N GLU A 13 3.09 3.97 5.98
CA GLU A 13 3.42 2.70 5.32
C GLU A 13 4.89 2.66 4.84
N ASP A 14 5.39 3.75 4.26
CA ASP A 14 6.80 3.84 3.85
C ASP A 14 7.75 3.76 5.06
N ALA A 15 7.43 4.42 6.18
CA ALA A 15 8.21 4.35 7.41
C ALA A 15 8.25 2.93 7.98
N ILE A 16 7.12 2.23 7.92
CA ILE A 16 6.97 0.83 8.32
C ILE A 16 7.87 -0.07 7.48
N ASN A 17 7.81 0.07 6.16
CA ASN A 17 8.63 -0.72 5.23
C ASN A 17 10.12 -0.45 5.40
N ASN A 18 10.51 0.78 5.71
CA ASN A 18 11.89 1.11 6.02
C ASN A 18 12.35 0.50 7.36
N MET A 19 11.50 0.55 8.39
CA MET A 19 11.78 -0.13 9.67
C MET A 19 11.95 -1.63 9.46
N ASP A 20 11.08 -2.24 8.67
CA ASP A 20 11.19 -3.66 8.30
C ASP A 20 12.54 -3.96 7.63
N ARG A 21 12.93 -3.20 6.60
CA ARG A 21 14.22 -3.37 5.91
C ARG A 21 15.40 -3.31 6.88
N VAL A 22 15.40 -2.37 7.83
CA VAL A 22 16.45 -2.26 8.85
C VAL A 22 16.45 -3.48 9.79
N LEU A 23 15.27 -3.96 10.19
CA LEU A 23 15.14 -5.15 11.02
C LEU A 23 15.65 -6.40 10.29
N VAL A 24 15.28 -6.61 9.01
CA VAL A 24 15.84 -7.68 8.17
C VAL A 24 17.36 -7.63 8.16
N GLN A 25 17.95 -6.46 7.97
CA GLN A 25 19.41 -6.31 7.98
C GLN A 25 20.03 -6.66 9.33
N LEU A 26 19.36 -6.32 10.42
CA LEU A 26 19.85 -6.55 11.77
C LEU A 26 19.73 -8.02 12.21
N THR A 27 18.63 -8.68 11.88
CA THR A 27 18.25 -9.98 12.44
C THR A 27 18.27 -11.12 11.42
N SER A 28 18.46 -10.81 10.12
CA SER A 28 18.16 -11.71 8.99
C SER A 28 16.72 -12.23 8.96
N MET A 29 15.82 -11.59 9.72
CA MET A 29 14.41 -11.94 9.83
C MET A 29 13.56 -10.67 9.73
N GLY A 30 12.73 -10.60 8.69
CA GLY A 30 11.85 -9.47 8.42
C GLY A 30 10.46 -9.60 9.02
N HIS A 31 9.70 -8.52 8.89
CA HIS A 31 8.25 -8.45 9.01
C HIS A 31 7.57 -9.51 8.12
N SER A 32 8.12 -9.75 6.93
CA SER A 32 7.69 -10.80 5.99
C SER A 32 7.89 -12.23 6.49
N ASP A 33 8.66 -12.44 7.57
CA ASP A 33 8.80 -13.75 8.25
C ASP A 33 7.74 -13.99 9.35
N GLY A 34 6.75 -13.09 9.49
CA GLY A 34 5.52 -13.33 10.25
C GLY A 34 5.60 -13.09 11.77
N MET A 35 6.69 -12.53 12.30
CA MET A 35 6.84 -12.24 13.73
C MET A 35 6.46 -10.80 14.13
N PHE A 36 6.44 -9.86 13.19
CA PHE A 36 5.72 -8.59 13.33
C PHE A 36 4.30 -8.80 12.78
N ASN A 37 3.46 -9.50 13.51
CA ASN A 37 2.07 -9.62 13.09
C ASN A 37 1.44 -8.20 13.06
N LYS A 38 1.18 -7.70 11.85
CA LYS A 38 0.13 -6.73 11.55
C LYS A 38 0.40 -5.28 11.95
N LEU A 39 0.95 -4.54 10.99
CA LEU A 39 0.41 -3.22 10.62
C LEU A 39 -0.79 -3.36 9.66
N ASP A 40 -1.55 -4.47 9.80
CA ASP A 40 -2.63 -4.90 8.90
C ASP A 40 -3.68 -3.85 8.61
N ASN A 41 -3.80 -2.81 9.41
CA ASN A 41 -4.87 -1.85 9.23
C ASN A 41 -4.53 -0.77 8.20
N VAL A 42 -3.27 -0.40 7.97
CA VAL A 42 -2.98 0.74 7.08
C VAL A 42 -3.18 0.35 5.61
N TYR A 43 -2.57 -0.75 5.18
CA TYR A 43 -2.78 -1.29 3.83
C TYR A 43 -4.27 -1.57 3.55
N GLU A 44 -4.97 -2.20 4.50
CA GLU A 44 -6.39 -2.49 4.37
C GLU A 44 -7.27 -1.24 4.39
N VAL A 45 -6.94 -0.23 5.21
CA VAL A 45 -7.62 1.07 5.22
C VAL A 45 -7.42 1.79 3.90
N ILE A 46 -6.21 1.81 3.35
CA ILE A 46 -5.94 2.41 2.04
C ILE A 46 -6.74 1.69 0.95
N MET A 47 -6.71 0.36 0.91
CA MET A 47 -7.49 -0.44 -0.06
C MET A 47 -8.99 -0.11 0.04
N ASN A 48 -9.55 -0.10 1.25
CA ASN A 48 -10.97 0.14 1.48
C ASN A 48 -11.40 1.60 1.19
N ASN A 49 -10.45 2.56 1.20
CA ASN A 49 -10.71 3.98 0.91
C ASN A 49 -10.24 4.41 -0.49
N SER A 50 -9.65 3.50 -1.27
CA SER A 50 -9.23 3.78 -2.64
C SER A 50 -10.41 3.74 -3.61
N HIS A 51 -10.18 4.20 -4.84
CA HIS A 51 -11.17 4.16 -5.93
C HIS A 51 -11.78 2.75 -6.07
N GLU A 52 -13.08 2.69 -6.39
CA GLU A 52 -13.86 1.44 -6.45
C GLU A 52 -13.22 0.35 -7.32
N TYR A 53 -12.44 0.75 -8.35
CA TYR A 53 -11.67 -0.13 -9.20
C TYR A 53 -10.68 -0.99 -8.40
N TYR A 54 -9.90 -0.40 -7.50
CA TYR A 54 -8.91 -1.14 -6.71
C TYR A 54 -9.56 -2.04 -5.66
N GLN A 55 -10.70 -1.63 -5.10
CA GLN A 55 -11.47 -2.44 -4.15
C GLN A 55 -11.94 -3.77 -4.74
N LYS A 56 -12.01 -3.90 -6.07
CA LYS A 56 -12.32 -5.16 -6.76
C LYS A 56 -11.29 -6.24 -6.49
N ALA A 57 -10.03 -5.89 -6.18
CA ALA A 57 -9.01 -6.84 -5.77
C ALA A 57 -9.54 -7.77 -4.66
N LYS A 58 -10.14 -7.18 -3.60
CA LYS A 58 -10.70 -7.93 -2.48
C LYS A 58 -12.13 -8.40 -2.71
N LYS A 59 -12.99 -7.57 -3.34
CA LYS A 59 -14.41 -7.91 -3.53
C LYS A 59 -14.65 -9.01 -4.56
N GLU A 60 -13.78 -9.09 -5.56
CA GLU A 60 -13.89 -10.02 -6.68
C GLU A 60 -12.74 -11.04 -6.72
N ASN A 61 -11.85 -11.05 -5.72
CA ASN A 61 -10.62 -11.86 -5.69
C ASN A 61 -9.81 -11.71 -7.01
N ASN A 62 -9.52 -10.47 -7.38
CA ASN A 62 -8.85 -10.16 -8.65
C ASN A 62 -7.35 -9.88 -8.43
N ASP A 63 -6.54 -10.94 -8.57
CA ASP A 63 -5.09 -10.93 -8.37
C ASP A 63 -4.35 -9.91 -9.23
N LYS A 64 -4.85 -9.58 -10.42
CA LYS A 64 -4.23 -8.58 -11.30
C LYS A 64 -4.37 -7.18 -10.73
N ILE A 65 -5.55 -6.85 -10.23
CA ILE A 65 -5.82 -5.56 -9.59
C ILE A 65 -5.07 -5.47 -8.26
N GLU A 66 -5.00 -6.57 -7.51
CA GLU A 66 -4.19 -6.63 -6.28
C GLU A 66 -2.70 -6.38 -6.56
N SER A 67 -2.15 -7.03 -7.58
CA SER A 67 -0.75 -6.83 -8.01
C SER A 67 -0.48 -5.38 -8.45
N LEU A 68 -1.41 -4.75 -9.17
CA LEU A 68 -1.31 -3.35 -9.55
C LEU A 68 -1.35 -2.43 -8.33
N PHE A 69 -2.28 -2.66 -7.41
CA PHE A 69 -2.42 -1.87 -6.19
C PHE A 69 -1.14 -1.97 -5.35
N TYR A 70 -0.60 -3.18 -5.17
CA TYR A 70 0.67 -3.41 -4.48
C TYR A 70 1.83 -2.68 -5.17
N TYR A 71 1.90 -2.73 -6.51
CA TYR A 71 2.91 -2.00 -7.28
C TYR A 71 2.82 -0.49 -7.06
N ILE A 72 1.63 0.10 -7.17
CA ILE A 72 1.43 1.55 -6.95
C ILE A 72 1.87 1.93 -5.54
N MET A 73 1.44 1.17 -4.53
CA MET A 73 1.78 1.41 -3.12
C MET A 73 3.28 1.39 -2.86
N ASN A 74 3.99 0.42 -3.43
CA ASN A 74 5.42 0.20 -3.16
C ASN A 74 6.36 0.90 -4.16
N ASN A 75 5.82 1.68 -5.10
CA ASN A 75 6.64 2.36 -6.10
C ASN A 75 7.38 3.58 -5.49
N GLN A 76 8.65 3.37 -5.12
CA GLN A 76 9.51 4.40 -4.54
C GLN A 76 9.98 5.48 -5.54
N GLU A 77 9.73 5.32 -6.84
CA GLU A 77 9.98 6.36 -7.84
C GLU A 77 8.89 7.45 -7.82
N LEU A 78 7.72 7.15 -7.25
CA LEU A 78 6.61 8.08 -7.12
C LEU A 78 6.54 8.69 -5.72
N LEU A 79 6.25 9.99 -5.66
CA LEU A 79 5.98 10.66 -4.39
C LEU A 79 4.67 10.15 -3.79
N ALA A 80 4.55 10.17 -2.46
CA ALA A 80 3.35 9.76 -1.75
C ALA A 80 2.08 10.48 -2.26
N LYS A 81 2.18 11.80 -2.53
CA LYS A 81 1.08 12.60 -3.09
C LYS A 81 0.60 12.13 -4.48
N ASP A 82 1.51 11.56 -5.29
CA ASP A 82 1.20 11.12 -6.64
C ASP A 82 0.57 9.72 -6.59
N ARG A 83 1.09 8.84 -5.72
CA ARG A 83 0.47 7.55 -5.39
C ARG A 83 -0.94 7.74 -4.83
N ALA A 84 -1.14 8.68 -3.90
CA ALA A 84 -2.46 9.03 -3.37
C ALA A 84 -3.43 9.48 -4.46
N ASP A 85 -2.98 10.31 -5.39
CA ASP A 85 -3.80 10.80 -6.51
C ASP A 85 -4.27 9.65 -7.40
N ILE A 86 -3.36 8.74 -7.75
CA ILE A 86 -3.67 7.54 -8.55
C ILE A 86 -4.71 6.68 -7.83
N LEU A 87 -4.48 6.37 -6.54
CA LEU A 87 -5.34 5.49 -5.77
C LEU A 87 -6.74 6.07 -5.54
N LEU A 88 -6.87 7.38 -5.37
CA LEU A 88 -8.16 8.05 -5.16
C LEU A 88 -8.94 8.26 -6.47
N THR A 89 -8.25 8.54 -7.58
CA THR A 89 -8.91 8.81 -8.88
C THR A 89 -9.12 7.56 -9.73
N GLY A 90 -8.37 6.49 -9.46
CA GLY A 90 -8.36 5.31 -10.31
C GLY A 90 -7.77 5.59 -11.69
N SER A 91 -6.85 6.54 -11.82
CA SER A 91 -6.30 6.98 -13.12
C SER A 91 -5.47 5.92 -13.84
N VAL A 92 -4.97 4.90 -13.11
CA VAL A 92 -4.22 3.77 -13.67
C VAL A 92 -5.02 2.48 -13.49
N LYS A 93 -5.30 1.79 -14.61
CA LYS A 93 -6.10 0.56 -14.63
C LYS A 93 -5.46 -0.46 -15.58
N ILE A 94 -5.62 -1.73 -15.27
CA ILE A 94 -5.36 -2.85 -16.19
C ILE A 94 -6.69 -3.24 -16.85
N GLU A 95 -6.63 -3.49 -18.15
CA GLU A 95 -7.76 -4.02 -18.95
C GLU A 95 -8.00 -5.53 -18.73
#